data_AF-A0A7S3LGX5-F1
#
_entry.id   AF-A0A7S3LGX5-F1
#
_cell.length_a   1.000
_cell.length_b   1.000
_cell.length_c   1.000
_cell.angle_alpha   90.00
_cell.angle_beta   90.00
_cell.angle_gamma   90.00
#
_symmetry.space_group_name_H-M   'P 1'
#
loop_
_entity.id
_entity.type
_entity.pdbx_description
1 polymer ?
#
loop_
_entity_poly.entity_id
_entity_poly.type
_entity_poly.pdbx_seq_one_letter_code
_entity_poly.pdbx_strand_id
1 'polypeptide(L)'
;MGERTELEADIFSWINKVRADPECVVLALEGRKMRFVEGNNKMQISGTTFVNTVEGVAAIDDAIEYLENMAEQIENSEKEFDLLTWSDEAAANSKLHVLKNCTAGTTDLLTGSEIEETLRASLEAEGLGAYAESSEYGSSAAMDIVLNLIVDDGNSARSNRLNIFGNYEYFACASNEHPSYGQMTTLLFILSQDSLQAELKAAQAAAEAEVEDPPGWATKSTASELNEAGVITITFTYLMKDGSEEVKEFKMISSQ
;
A
#
# COMPACT_ATOMS: atom_id res chain seq x y z
N MET A 1 -19.63 -3.72 16.80
CA MET A 1 -18.81 -3.10 15.74
C MET A 1 -18.99 -1.60 15.84
N GLY A 2 -17.90 -0.86 16.04
CA GLY A 2 -17.96 0.60 16.19
C GLY A 2 -18.14 1.27 14.84
N GLU A 3 -19.09 2.21 14.75
CA GLU A 3 -19.36 2.98 13.54
C GLU A 3 -18.09 3.65 12.98
N ARG A 4 -18.06 3.81 11.65
CA ARG A 4 -17.05 4.57 10.94
C ARG A 4 -17.07 6.03 11.42
N THR A 5 -15.91 6.58 11.78
CA THR A 5 -15.80 7.97 12.20
C THR A 5 -15.88 8.94 11.00
N GLU A 6 -16.09 10.23 11.25
CA GLU A 6 -16.09 11.25 10.20
C GLU A 6 -14.70 11.33 9.51
N LEU A 7 -13.62 11.28 10.30
CA LEU A 7 -12.26 11.24 9.76
C LEU A 7 -12.03 10.03 8.85
N GLU A 8 -12.44 8.83 9.28
CA GLU A 8 -12.33 7.60 8.48
C GLU A 8 -13.13 7.71 7.16
N ALA A 9 -14.32 8.31 7.21
CA ALA A 9 -15.16 8.53 6.02
C ALA A 9 -14.53 9.55 5.05
N ASP A 10 -13.93 10.61 5.58
CA ASP A 10 -13.24 11.63 4.77
C ASP A 10 -11.97 11.09 4.14
N ILE A 11 -11.19 10.26 4.86
CA ILE A 11 -10.01 9.59 4.31
C ILE A 11 -10.42 8.71 3.13
N PHE A 12 -11.44 7.86 3.32
CA PHE A 12 -11.94 7.01 2.25
C PHE A 12 -12.37 7.81 1.02
N SER A 13 -13.07 8.93 1.24
CA SER A 13 -13.48 9.83 0.17
C SER A 13 -12.30 10.46 -0.57
N TRP A 14 -11.27 10.89 0.16
CA TRP A 14 -10.05 11.45 -0.43
C TRP A 14 -9.21 10.43 -1.20
N ILE A 15 -9.08 9.20 -0.68
CA ILE A 15 -8.37 8.11 -1.38
C ILE A 15 -9.03 7.85 -2.74
N ASN A 16 -10.36 7.66 -2.76
CA ASN A 16 -11.08 7.43 -4.01
C ASN A 16 -11.04 8.64 -4.95
N LYS A 17 -11.10 9.86 -4.40
CA LYS A 17 -10.98 11.09 -5.19
C LYS A 17 -9.61 11.19 -5.88
N VAL A 18 -8.53 10.92 -5.15
CA VAL A 18 -7.16 10.97 -5.70
C VAL A 18 -6.91 9.84 -6.70
N ARG A 19 -7.47 8.65 -6.49
CA ARG A 19 -7.40 7.55 -7.46
C ARG A 19 -8.07 7.91 -8.79
N ALA A 20 -9.23 8.58 -8.72
CA ALA A 20 -9.98 9.00 -9.91
C ALA A 20 -9.41 10.23 -10.61
N ASP A 21 -8.80 11.14 -9.85
CA ASP A 21 -8.24 12.40 -10.32
C ASP A 21 -6.95 12.71 -9.53
N PRO A 22 -5.79 12.16 -9.97
CA PRO A 22 -4.52 12.36 -9.26
C PRO A 22 -4.10 13.83 -9.18
N GLU A 23 -4.47 14.65 -10.17
CA GLU A 23 -4.13 16.08 -10.21
C GLU A 23 -4.87 16.91 -9.17
N CYS A 24 -5.98 16.40 -8.61
CA CYS A 24 -6.82 17.16 -7.68
C CYS A 24 -6.10 17.64 -6.40
N VAL A 25 -4.92 17.08 -6.10
CA VAL A 25 -4.09 17.44 -4.95
C VAL A 25 -2.80 18.20 -5.29
N VAL A 26 -2.47 18.38 -6.57
CA VAL A 26 -1.21 19.04 -7.00
C VAL A 26 -1.12 20.47 -6.47
N LEU A 27 -2.21 21.25 -6.54
CA LEU A 27 -2.25 22.61 -5.97
C LEU A 27 -2.01 22.64 -4.46
N ALA A 28 -2.47 21.61 -3.74
CA ALA A 28 -2.24 21.49 -2.30
C ALA A 28 -0.77 21.16 -1.99
N LEU A 29 -0.14 20.31 -2.80
CA LEU A 29 1.29 20.00 -2.72
C LEU A 29 2.17 21.21 -3.03
N GLU A 30 1.84 21.99 -4.07
CA GLU A 30 2.52 23.26 -4.36
C GLU A 30 2.37 24.26 -3.21
N GLY A 31 1.16 24.37 -2.65
CA GLY A 31 0.90 25.14 -1.43
C GLY A 31 1.69 24.66 -0.21
N ARG A 32 2.06 23.38 -0.16
CA ARG A 32 2.88 22.79 0.90
C ARG A 32 4.37 23.07 0.67
N LYS A 33 4.83 22.98 -0.58
CA LYS A 33 6.20 23.33 -1.00
C LYS A 33 6.57 24.76 -0.61
N MET A 34 5.64 25.71 -0.77
CA MET A 34 5.84 27.11 -0.37
C MET A 34 6.06 27.32 1.15
N ARG A 35 5.80 26.33 1.99
CA ARG A 35 5.99 26.41 3.46
C ARG A 35 7.38 25.96 3.91
N PHE A 36 8.22 25.50 2.99
CA PHE A 36 9.60 25.12 3.31
C PHE A 36 10.46 26.35 3.54
N VAL A 37 11.30 26.26 4.56
CA VAL A 37 12.33 27.27 4.82
C VAL A 37 13.45 27.08 3.82
N GLU A 38 13.79 28.14 3.09
CA GLU A 38 14.84 28.10 2.08
C GLU A 38 16.17 27.56 2.64
N GLY A 39 16.78 26.63 1.90
CA GLY A 39 18.08 26.06 2.23
C GLY A 39 18.10 25.01 3.34
N ASN A 40 16.94 24.50 3.80
CA ASN A 40 16.89 23.35 4.69
C ASN A 40 15.59 22.53 4.56
N ASN A 41 15.55 21.37 5.22
CA ASN A 41 14.44 20.42 5.19
C ASN A 41 13.39 20.71 6.30
N LYS A 42 13.14 21.99 6.63
CA LYS A 42 12.09 22.37 7.60
C LYS A 42 10.89 22.94 6.89
N MET A 43 9.71 22.41 7.22
CA MET A 43 8.44 22.88 6.72
C MET A 43 7.61 23.51 7.84
N GLN A 44 7.07 24.70 7.60
CA GLN A 44 6.17 25.38 8.52
C GLN A 44 4.78 24.75 8.47
N ILE A 45 4.29 24.25 9.62
CA ILE A 45 2.95 23.65 9.71
C ILE A 45 1.91 24.60 10.31
N SER A 46 2.31 25.47 11.24
CA SER A 46 1.43 26.49 11.80
C SER A 46 2.23 27.52 12.57
N GLY A 47 2.00 28.82 12.36
CA GLY A 47 2.63 29.88 13.15
C GLY A 47 4.15 29.73 13.24
N THR A 48 4.69 29.51 14.44
CA THR A 48 6.13 29.29 14.66
C THR A 48 6.52 27.80 14.76
N THR A 49 5.60 26.89 14.45
CA THR A 49 5.79 25.45 14.51
C THR A 49 6.26 24.91 13.16
N PHE A 50 7.35 24.16 13.21
CA PHE A 50 7.98 23.54 12.05
C PHE A 50 8.12 22.04 12.28
N VAL A 51 8.08 21.29 11.18
CA VAL A 51 8.46 19.87 11.14
C VAL A 51 9.77 19.73 10.38
N ASN A 52 10.63 18.81 10.81
CA ASN A 52 11.78 18.41 10.01
C ASN A 52 11.34 17.29 9.08
N THR A 53 11.71 17.40 7.82
CA THR A 53 11.55 16.39 6.78
C THR A 53 12.89 15.73 6.48
N VAL A 54 12.86 14.55 5.88
CA VAL A 54 14.05 13.79 5.51
C VAL A 54 14.58 14.26 4.17
N GLU A 55 13.72 14.30 3.15
CA GLU A 55 14.08 14.64 1.76
C GLU A 55 13.62 16.06 1.40
N GLY A 56 12.53 16.52 2.03
CA GLY A 56 12.03 17.87 1.92
C GLY A 56 11.37 18.16 0.59
N VAL A 57 11.69 19.30 -0.03
CA VAL A 57 11.03 19.74 -1.28
C VAL A 57 11.18 18.69 -2.39
N ALA A 58 12.28 17.94 -2.42
CA ALA A 58 12.52 16.90 -3.42
C ALA A 58 11.45 15.80 -3.40
N ALA A 59 10.96 15.39 -2.22
CA ALA A 59 9.89 14.40 -2.12
C ALA A 59 8.53 14.96 -2.59
N ILE A 60 8.30 16.27 -2.44
CA ILE A 60 7.10 16.92 -2.96
C ILE A 60 7.16 17.02 -4.49
N ASP A 61 8.32 17.39 -5.04
CA ASP A 61 8.52 17.47 -6.49
C ASP A 61 8.33 16.10 -7.14
N ASP A 62 8.90 15.04 -6.54
CA ASP A 62 8.70 13.64 -6.95
C ASP A 62 7.21 13.23 -6.90
N ALA A 63 6.49 13.63 -5.85
CA ALA A 63 5.07 13.35 -5.74
C ALA A 63 4.24 14.07 -6.81
N ILE A 64 4.53 15.34 -7.10
CA ILE A 64 3.84 16.10 -8.15
C ILE A 64 4.10 15.46 -9.52
N GLU A 65 5.35 15.18 -9.85
CA GLU A 65 5.72 14.52 -11.11
C GLU A 65 5.02 13.16 -11.27
N TYR A 66 4.96 12.36 -10.20
CA TYR A 66 4.24 11.09 -10.23
C TYR A 66 2.74 11.26 -10.52
N LEU A 67 2.08 12.23 -9.87
CA LEU A 67 0.64 12.46 -10.03
C LEU A 67 0.30 12.98 -11.42
N GLU A 68 1.11 13.90 -11.97
CA GLU A 68 0.94 14.41 -13.33
C GLU A 68 1.10 13.28 -14.36
N ASN A 69 2.15 12.47 -14.25
CA ASN A 69 2.35 11.29 -15.11
C ASN A 69 1.20 10.28 -14.98
N MET A 70 0.65 10.10 -13.76
CA MET A 70 -0.48 9.21 -13.53
C MET A 70 -1.76 9.73 -14.20
N ALA A 71 -2.01 11.03 -14.10
CA ALA A 71 -3.16 11.66 -14.73
C ALA A 71 -3.09 11.58 -16.26
N GLU A 72 -1.90 11.78 -16.84
CA GLU A 72 -1.68 11.59 -18.28
C GLU A 72 -1.98 10.14 -18.72
N GLN A 73 -1.53 9.13 -17.95
CA GLN A 73 -1.83 7.73 -18.24
C GLN A 73 -3.33 7.42 -18.18
N ILE A 74 -4.06 8.02 -17.24
CA ILE A 74 -5.51 7.89 -17.14
C ILE A 74 -6.20 8.56 -18.34
N GLU A 75 -5.81 9.78 -18.69
CA GLU A 75 -6.37 10.51 -19.84
C GLU A 75 -6.16 9.73 -21.16
N ASN A 76 -4.98 9.14 -21.32
CA ASN A 76 -4.63 8.32 -22.48
C ASN A 76 -5.21 6.89 -22.44
N SER A 77 -5.98 6.54 -21.39
CA SER A 77 -6.55 5.20 -21.18
C SER A 77 -5.49 4.08 -21.10
N GLU A 78 -4.26 4.43 -20.72
CA GLU A 78 -3.17 3.48 -20.47
C GLU A 78 -3.29 2.83 -19.08
N LYS A 79 -3.93 3.55 -18.14
CA LYS A 79 -4.18 3.07 -16.79
C LYS A 79 -5.59 3.45 -16.34
N GLU A 80 -6.23 2.53 -15.62
CA GLU A 80 -7.54 2.75 -15.00
C GLU A 80 -7.50 2.20 -13.58
N PHE A 81 -8.18 2.88 -12.66
CA PHE A 81 -8.34 2.44 -11.30
C PHE A 81 -9.81 2.31 -10.97
N ASP A 82 -10.20 1.13 -10.54
CA ASP A 82 -11.49 0.97 -9.88
C ASP A 82 -11.49 1.76 -8.57
N LEU A 83 -12.65 2.36 -8.29
CA LEU A 83 -12.92 2.97 -6.99
C LEU A 83 -12.97 1.87 -5.93
N LEU A 84 -12.33 2.12 -4.81
CA LEU A 84 -12.28 1.19 -3.71
C LEU A 84 -13.63 1.13 -3.00
N THR A 85 -14.01 -0.07 -2.57
CA THR A 85 -15.17 -0.32 -1.73
C THR A 85 -14.77 -0.41 -0.26
N TRP A 86 -15.53 0.21 0.64
CA TRP A 86 -15.24 0.13 2.07
C TRP A 86 -15.44 -1.30 2.61
N SER A 87 -14.49 -1.79 3.42
CA SER A 87 -14.60 -3.07 4.13
C SER A 87 -14.74 -2.87 5.64
N ASP A 88 -15.92 -3.17 6.19
CA ASP A 88 -16.19 -3.04 7.62
C ASP A 88 -15.36 -4.02 8.46
N GLU A 89 -15.11 -5.22 7.94
CA GLU A 89 -14.35 -6.26 8.64
C GLU A 89 -12.86 -5.88 8.74
N ALA A 90 -12.28 -5.38 7.65
CA ALA A 90 -10.92 -4.87 7.68
C ALA A 90 -10.80 -3.60 8.54
N ALA A 91 -11.84 -2.76 8.57
CA ALA A 91 -11.87 -1.58 9.43
C ALA A 91 -11.92 -1.98 10.92
N ALA A 92 -12.65 -3.04 11.28
CA ALA A 92 -12.67 -3.55 12.65
C ALA A 92 -11.28 -4.03 13.11
N ASN A 93 -10.56 -4.75 12.25
CA ASN A 93 -9.19 -5.20 12.52
C ASN A 93 -8.19 -4.02 12.58
N SER A 94 -8.33 -3.04 11.67
CA SER A 94 -7.56 -1.80 11.72
C SER A 94 -7.74 -1.07 13.06
N LYS A 95 -8.98 -1.03 13.59
CA LYS A 95 -9.27 -0.42 14.90
C LYS A 95 -8.56 -1.15 16.04
N LEU A 96 -8.53 -2.49 16.02
CA LEU A 96 -7.79 -3.27 17.04
C LEU A 96 -6.30 -2.96 16.99
N HIS A 97 -5.74 -2.89 15.79
CA HIS A 97 -4.32 -2.60 15.58
C HIS A 97 -3.93 -1.19 16.05
N VAL A 98 -4.68 -0.19 15.60
CA VAL A 98 -4.46 1.20 16.00
C VAL A 98 -4.66 1.36 17.51
N LEU A 99 -5.67 0.72 18.11
CA LEU A 99 -5.87 0.77 19.56
C LEU A 99 -4.69 0.18 20.33
N LYS A 100 -4.15 -0.97 19.88
CA LYS A 100 -2.96 -1.59 20.47
C LYS A 100 -1.77 -0.62 20.43
N ASN A 101 -1.44 -0.12 19.25
CA ASN A 101 -0.29 0.76 19.05
C ASN A 101 -0.43 2.07 19.83
N CYS A 102 -1.60 2.69 19.78
CA CYS A 102 -1.87 3.92 20.52
C CYS A 102 -1.84 3.73 22.05
N THR A 103 -2.31 2.59 22.55
CA THR A 103 -2.24 2.28 23.99
C THR A 103 -0.80 2.03 24.45
N ALA A 104 0.00 1.34 23.61
CA ALA A 104 1.38 1.01 23.91
C ALA A 104 2.38 2.14 23.58
N GLY A 105 1.96 3.11 22.77
CA GLY A 105 2.84 4.13 22.17
C GLY A 105 3.84 3.55 21.16
N THR A 106 3.47 2.47 20.47
CA THR A 106 4.32 1.79 19.48
C THR A 106 3.92 2.15 18.04
N THR A 107 4.85 1.90 17.11
CA THR A 107 4.67 2.14 15.66
C THR A 107 4.85 0.84 14.88
N ASP A 108 4.43 -0.27 15.48
CA ASP A 108 4.57 -1.58 14.85
C ASP A 108 3.60 -1.67 13.67
N LEU A 109 4.03 -2.28 12.57
CA LEU A 109 3.12 -2.60 11.48
C LEU A 109 2.13 -3.70 11.91
N LEU A 110 0.99 -3.77 11.23
CA LEU A 110 0.06 -4.88 11.38
C LEU A 110 0.72 -6.19 10.96
N THR A 111 1.54 -6.12 9.92
CA THR A 111 2.35 -7.23 9.43
C THR A 111 3.32 -7.75 10.51
N GLY A 112 3.33 -9.06 10.72
CA GLY A 112 4.05 -9.74 11.80
C GLY A 112 3.42 -9.61 13.18
N SER A 113 2.22 -9.03 13.30
CA SER A 113 1.54 -8.85 14.58
C SER A 113 0.56 -9.98 14.90
N GLU A 114 0.24 -10.17 16.18
CA GLU A 114 -0.79 -11.14 16.61
C GLU A 114 -2.19 -10.83 16.05
N ILE A 115 -2.44 -9.59 15.61
CA ILE A 115 -3.73 -9.16 15.05
C ILE A 115 -3.84 -9.58 13.58
N GLU A 116 -2.71 -9.75 12.89
CA GLU A 116 -2.68 -10.14 11.49
C GLU A 116 -3.34 -11.50 11.24
N GLU A 117 -3.10 -12.50 12.09
CA GLU A 117 -3.72 -13.82 11.94
C GLU A 117 -5.25 -13.71 11.98
N THR A 118 -5.76 -12.85 12.87
CA THR A 118 -7.20 -12.56 12.95
C THR A 118 -7.69 -11.83 11.70
N LEU A 119 -6.96 -10.82 11.21
CA LEU A 119 -7.30 -10.14 9.97
C LEU A 119 -7.36 -11.13 8.80
N ARG A 120 -6.33 -11.97 8.62
CA ARG A 120 -6.25 -12.93 7.51
C ARG A 120 -7.42 -13.91 7.52
N ALA A 121 -7.75 -14.47 8.69
CA ALA A 121 -8.91 -15.35 8.83
C ALA A 121 -10.24 -14.63 8.52
N SER A 122 -10.38 -13.38 8.96
CA SER A 122 -11.55 -12.55 8.66
C SER A 122 -11.68 -12.21 7.18
N LEU A 123 -10.57 -11.83 6.53
CA LEU A 123 -10.54 -11.55 5.09
C LEU A 123 -10.91 -12.81 4.29
N GLU A 124 -10.32 -13.96 4.62
CA GLU A 124 -10.61 -15.23 3.94
C GLU A 124 -12.09 -15.61 4.06
N ALA A 125 -12.70 -15.41 5.24
CA ALA A 125 -14.12 -15.69 5.46
C ALA A 125 -15.07 -14.83 4.59
N GLU A 126 -14.63 -13.64 4.20
CA GLU A 126 -15.35 -12.71 3.32
C GLU A 126 -14.97 -12.87 1.83
N GLY A 127 -14.13 -13.85 1.49
CA GLY A 127 -13.62 -14.03 0.13
C GLY A 127 -12.58 -12.98 -0.29
N LEU A 128 -11.96 -12.31 0.67
CA LEU A 128 -10.89 -11.33 0.47
C LEU A 128 -9.50 -12.01 0.55
N GLY A 129 -8.57 -11.48 -0.22
CA GLY A 129 -7.25 -12.05 -0.49
C GLY A 129 -6.13 -11.31 0.20
N ALA A 130 -5.19 -10.82 -0.59
CA ALA A 130 -4.02 -10.10 -0.10
C ALA A 130 -4.38 -8.67 0.31
N TYR A 131 -3.56 -8.08 1.17
CA TYR A 131 -3.69 -6.69 1.55
C TYR A 131 -2.31 -6.02 1.59
N ALA A 132 -2.30 -4.69 1.46
CA ALA A 132 -1.19 -3.83 1.77
C ALA A 132 -1.58 -2.83 2.86
N GLU A 133 -0.60 -2.51 3.70
CA GLU A 133 -0.77 -1.60 4.83
C GLU A 133 -0.05 -0.29 4.55
N SER A 134 -0.69 0.83 4.91
CA SER A 134 -0.05 2.14 5.04
C SER A 134 -0.39 2.73 6.40
N SER A 135 0.57 3.43 7.01
CA SER A 135 0.35 4.07 8.31
C SER A 135 0.83 5.53 8.29
N GLU A 136 0.02 6.41 8.86
CA GLU A 136 0.31 7.83 9.00
C GLU A 136 0.31 8.23 10.48
N TYR A 137 1.19 9.16 10.82
CA TYR A 137 1.31 9.70 12.17
C TYR A 137 1.33 11.22 12.13
N GLY A 138 0.56 11.84 13.03
CA GLY A 138 0.62 13.27 13.29
C GLY A 138 -0.50 14.11 12.70
N SER A 139 -1.20 13.63 11.67
CA SER A 139 -2.25 14.41 11.01
C SER A 139 -3.65 13.96 11.42
N SER A 140 -4.50 14.91 11.80
CA SER A 140 -5.92 14.67 12.12
C SER A 140 -6.88 15.17 11.04
N ALA A 141 -6.35 15.64 9.91
CA ALA A 141 -7.13 16.05 8.74
C ALA A 141 -6.93 15.03 7.60
N ALA A 142 -8.02 14.53 7.04
CA ALA A 142 -8.01 13.49 6.01
C ALA A 142 -7.13 13.85 4.80
N MET A 143 -7.21 15.10 4.33
CA MET A 143 -6.39 15.57 3.21
C MET A 143 -4.90 15.54 3.55
N ASP A 144 -4.50 15.99 4.74
CA ASP A 144 -3.10 15.99 5.14
C ASP A 144 -2.55 14.56 5.30
N ILE A 145 -3.37 13.62 5.81
CA ILE A 145 -3.03 12.20 5.86
C ILE A 145 -2.72 11.67 4.45
N VAL A 146 -3.64 11.89 3.50
CA VAL A 146 -3.47 11.43 2.11
C VAL A 146 -2.26 12.09 1.44
N LEU A 147 -2.05 13.39 1.64
CA LEU A 147 -0.86 14.09 1.13
C LEU A 147 0.44 13.54 1.72
N ASN A 148 0.47 13.21 3.01
CA ASN A 148 1.65 12.62 3.67
C ASN A 148 2.00 11.26 3.06
N LEU A 149 1.00 10.42 2.81
CA LEU A 149 1.20 9.09 2.22
C LEU A 149 1.62 9.16 0.74
N ILE A 150 1.16 10.17 -0.01
CA ILE A 150 1.60 10.39 -1.39
C ILE A 150 3.04 10.90 -1.45
N VAL A 151 3.39 11.87 -0.59
CA VAL A 151 4.78 12.39 -0.53
C VAL A 151 5.74 11.31 -0.02
N ASP A 152 5.32 10.57 1.00
CA ASP A 152 6.06 9.47 1.62
C ASP A 152 7.52 9.84 1.95
N ASP A 153 7.69 11.03 2.55
CA ASP A 153 8.99 11.62 2.87
C ASP A 153 9.79 10.71 3.82
N GLY A 154 11.01 10.39 3.43
CA GLY A 154 11.89 9.47 4.14
C GLY A 154 11.77 8.01 3.68
N ASN A 155 10.80 7.69 2.81
CA ASN A 155 10.67 6.39 2.17
C ASN A 155 10.92 6.49 0.67
N SER A 156 12.17 6.31 0.25
CA SER A 156 12.56 6.38 -1.17
C SER A 156 11.84 5.37 -2.08
N ALA A 157 11.27 4.30 -1.51
CA ALA A 157 10.48 3.32 -2.28
C ALA A 157 9.04 3.80 -2.53
N ARG A 158 8.59 4.84 -1.82
CA ARG A 158 7.26 5.45 -1.96
C ARG A 158 6.12 4.44 -1.81
N SER A 159 6.33 3.44 -0.96
CA SER A 159 5.42 2.30 -0.83
C SER A 159 4.00 2.72 -0.42
N ASN A 160 3.86 3.77 0.41
CA ASN A 160 2.54 4.28 0.77
C ASN A 160 1.81 4.88 -0.45
N ARG A 161 2.53 5.63 -1.29
CA ARG A 161 1.99 6.16 -2.55
C ARG A 161 1.61 5.04 -3.51
N LEU A 162 2.46 4.03 -3.64
CA LEU A 162 2.19 2.87 -4.50
C LEU A 162 0.93 2.13 -4.04
N ASN A 163 0.74 1.93 -2.74
CA ASN A 163 -0.48 1.32 -2.20
C ASN A 163 -1.75 2.10 -2.58
N ILE A 164 -1.72 3.44 -2.55
CA ILE A 164 -2.86 4.28 -2.95
C ILE A 164 -3.25 4.04 -4.41
N PHE A 165 -2.27 3.86 -5.29
CA PHE A 165 -2.45 3.68 -6.73
C PHE A 165 -2.27 2.23 -7.17
N GLY A 166 -2.47 1.28 -6.26
CA GLY A 166 -2.39 -0.14 -6.59
C GLY A 166 -3.70 -0.76 -7.03
N ASN A 167 -3.59 -1.94 -7.61
CA ASN A 167 -4.71 -2.74 -8.06
C ASN A 167 -5.41 -3.40 -6.87
N TYR A 168 -6.23 -2.63 -6.16
CA TYR A 168 -7.04 -3.08 -5.03
C TYR A 168 -8.51 -2.80 -5.31
N GLU A 169 -9.37 -3.56 -4.63
CA GLU A 169 -10.83 -3.46 -4.77
C GLU A 169 -11.48 -2.90 -3.52
N TYR A 170 -10.85 -3.13 -2.36
CA TYR A 170 -11.39 -2.75 -1.08
C TYR A 170 -10.41 -1.88 -0.29
N PHE A 171 -10.99 -1.08 0.60
CA PHE A 171 -10.29 -0.17 1.48
C PHE A 171 -10.86 -0.21 2.88
N ALA A 172 -9.99 -0.07 3.87
CA ALA A 172 -10.39 0.22 5.23
C ALA A 172 -9.37 1.13 5.89
N CYS A 173 -9.80 1.89 6.90
CA CYS A 173 -8.87 2.59 7.77
C CYS A 173 -9.41 2.72 9.19
N ALA A 174 -8.52 3.00 10.12
CA ALA A 174 -8.85 3.37 11.48
C ALA A 174 -7.87 4.42 11.99
N SER A 175 -8.36 5.31 12.85
CA SER A 175 -7.56 6.37 13.45
C SER A 175 -7.76 6.44 14.97
N ASN A 176 -6.70 6.70 15.73
CA ASN A 176 -6.78 6.97 17.17
C ASN A 176 -5.65 7.88 17.66
N GLU A 177 -5.84 8.48 18.83
CA GLU A 177 -4.86 9.37 19.45
C GLU A 177 -3.60 8.60 19.85
N HIS A 178 -2.43 9.03 19.37
CA HIS A 178 -1.15 8.40 19.66
C HIS A 178 -0.35 9.23 20.68
N PRO A 179 0.18 8.66 21.77
CA PRO A 179 0.77 9.42 22.87
C PRO A 179 2.00 10.25 22.47
N SER A 180 2.75 9.81 21.47
CA SER A 180 3.96 10.52 20.98
C SER A 180 3.73 11.38 19.75
N TYR A 181 2.71 11.07 18.95
CA TYR A 181 2.50 11.68 17.64
C TYR A 181 1.20 12.47 17.56
N GLY A 182 0.37 12.46 18.60
CA GLY A 182 -0.97 13.07 18.60
C GLY A 182 -1.98 12.18 17.89
N GLN A 183 -1.72 11.78 16.65
CA GLN A 183 -2.62 10.92 15.87
C GLN A 183 -1.84 9.78 15.23
N MET A 184 -2.48 8.60 15.15
CA MET A 184 -2.09 7.51 14.25
C MET A 184 -3.31 7.15 13.39
N THR A 185 -3.05 6.82 12.13
CA THR A 185 -4.02 6.26 11.20
C THR A 185 -3.40 5.07 10.46
N THR A 186 -4.08 3.94 10.43
CA THR A 186 -3.71 2.78 9.60
C THR A 186 -4.73 2.63 8.48
N LEU A 187 -4.24 2.37 7.26
CA LEU A 187 -5.00 2.16 6.04
C LEU A 187 -4.66 0.77 5.51
N LEU A 188 -5.69 0.03 5.10
CA LEU A 188 -5.57 -1.27 4.44
C LEU A 188 -6.16 -1.18 3.05
N PHE A 189 -5.37 -1.57 2.05
CA PHE A 189 -5.78 -1.75 0.67
C PHE A 189 -5.84 -3.24 0.38
N ILE A 190 -6.96 -3.73 -0.15
CA ILE A 190 -7.26 -5.17 -0.14
C ILE A 190 -7.72 -5.62 -1.52
N LEU A 191 -7.19 -6.75 -1.95
CA LEU A 191 -7.57 -7.47 -3.16
C LEU A 191 -8.54 -8.60 -2.82
N SER A 192 -9.48 -8.93 -3.70
CA SER A 192 -10.30 -10.14 -3.50
C SER A 192 -9.47 -11.43 -3.67
N GLN A 193 -9.98 -12.56 -3.18
CA GLN A 193 -9.36 -13.87 -3.47
C GLN A 193 -9.35 -14.14 -4.99
N ASP A 194 -10.45 -13.84 -5.68
CA ASP A 194 -10.58 -14.11 -7.12
C ASP A 194 -9.53 -13.33 -7.92
N SER A 195 -9.35 -12.05 -7.63
CA SER A 195 -8.33 -11.22 -8.30
C SER A 195 -6.91 -11.62 -7.89
N LEU A 196 -6.67 -11.98 -6.63
CA LEU A 196 -5.39 -12.51 -6.20
C LEU A 196 -5.03 -13.79 -6.99
N GLN A 197 -5.97 -14.73 -7.11
CA GLN A 197 -5.75 -15.97 -7.87
C GLN A 197 -5.55 -15.68 -9.36
N ALA A 198 -6.24 -14.68 -9.91
CA ALA A 198 -6.02 -14.26 -11.29
C ALA A 198 -4.61 -13.67 -11.50
N GLU A 199 -4.14 -12.81 -10.61
CA GLU A 199 -2.79 -12.24 -10.64
C GLU A 199 -1.71 -13.32 -10.53
N LEU A 200 -1.81 -14.22 -9.55
CA LEU A 200 -0.87 -15.33 -9.36
C LEU A 200 -0.81 -16.23 -10.59
N LYS A 201 -1.95 -16.52 -11.20
CA LYS A 201 -2.03 -17.33 -12.42
C LYS A 201 -1.41 -16.63 -13.62
N ALA A 202 -1.63 -15.32 -13.78
CA ALA A 202 -1.03 -14.53 -14.86
C ALA A 202 0.50 -14.46 -14.70
N ALA A 203 0.97 -14.22 -13.48
CA ALA A 203 2.38 -14.22 -13.10
C ALA A 203 3.05 -15.57 -13.40
N GLN A 204 2.40 -16.67 -13.02
CA GLN A 204 2.87 -18.02 -13.32
C GLN A 204 2.98 -18.24 -14.83
N ALA A 205 1.96 -17.87 -15.61
CA ALA A 205 2.00 -18.03 -17.07
C ALA A 205 3.12 -17.22 -17.73
N ALA A 206 3.39 -16.01 -17.23
CA ALA A 206 4.51 -15.18 -17.69
C ALA A 206 5.86 -15.84 -17.37
N ALA A 207 6.05 -16.31 -16.13
CA ALA A 207 7.27 -17.00 -15.73
C ALA A 207 7.48 -18.31 -16.51
N GLU A 208 6.40 -19.06 -16.80
CA GLU A 208 6.44 -20.27 -17.62
C GLU A 208 6.88 -20.00 -19.07
N ALA A 209 6.58 -18.82 -19.62
CA ALA A 209 7.00 -18.44 -20.96
C ALA A 209 8.50 -18.10 -21.05
N GLU A 210 9.12 -17.70 -19.93
CA GLU A 210 10.54 -17.32 -19.85
C GLU A 210 11.46 -18.44 -19.36
N VAL A 211 10.94 -19.40 -18.58
CA VAL A 211 11.76 -20.46 -17.98
C VAL A 211 12.08 -21.57 -18.99
N GLU A 212 13.38 -21.78 -19.23
CA GLU A 212 13.85 -23.01 -19.89
C GLU A 212 13.92 -24.17 -18.89
N ASP A 213 13.28 -25.28 -19.21
CA ASP A 213 13.35 -26.49 -18.40
C ASP A 213 14.75 -27.12 -18.48
N PRO A 214 15.33 -27.55 -17.34
CA PRO A 214 16.68 -28.12 -17.32
C PRO A 214 16.72 -29.49 -18.03
N PRO A 215 17.77 -29.80 -18.79
CA PRO A 215 17.86 -31.06 -19.51
C PRO A 215 17.84 -32.26 -18.55
N GLY A 216 17.04 -33.29 -18.87
CA GLY A 216 16.98 -34.51 -18.06
C GLY A 216 15.97 -34.48 -16.90
N TRP A 217 15.11 -33.47 -16.83
CA TRP A 217 13.97 -33.47 -15.92
C TRP A 217 12.98 -34.62 -16.21
N ALA A 218 12.28 -35.05 -15.16
CA ALA A 218 11.25 -36.09 -15.20
C ALA A 218 9.86 -35.53 -14.86
N THR A 219 9.75 -34.76 -13.77
CA THR A 219 8.52 -34.06 -13.39
C THR A 219 8.82 -32.62 -12.99
N LYS A 220 7.86 -31.73 -13.23
CA LYS A 220 7.90 -30.31 -12.88
C LYS A 220 6.68 -29.99 -12.02
N SER A 221 6.89 -29.29 -10.92
CA SER A 221 5.81 -28.66 -10.15
C SER A 221 6.05 -27.17 -10.05
N THR A 222 4.97 -26.40 -9.98
CA THR A 222 5.00 -24.96 -9.87
C THR A 222 4.23 -24.53 -8.63
N ALA A 223 4.79 -23.59 -7.88
CA ALA A 223 4.12 -22.89 -6.80
C ALA A 223 4.24 -21.38 -7.03
N SER A 224 3.24 -20.63 -6.57
CA SER A 224 3.20 -19.18 -6.65
C SER A 224 2.74 -18.61 -5.32
N GLU A 225 3.44 -17.63 -4.81
CA GLU A 225 3.06 -16.91 -3.59
C GLU A 225 3.24 -15.41 -3.79
N LEU A 226 2.31 -14.61 -3.27
CA LEU A 226 2.46 -13.17 -3.14
C LEU A 226 2.87 -12.88 -1.70
N ASN A 227 4.00 -12.21 -1.52
CA ASN A 227 4.41 -11.76 -0.19
C ASN A 227 3.85 -10.37 0.14
N GLU A 228 4.05 -9.95 1.37
CA GLU A 228 3.56 -8.67 1.93
C GLU A 228 4.20 -7.43 1.28
N ALA A 229 5.35 -7.60 0.62
CA ALA A 229 6.01 -6.53 -0.12
C ALA A 229 5.46 -6.39 -1.56
N GLY A 230 4.34 -7.04 -1.87
CA GLY A 230 3.76 -7.03 -3.21
C GLY A 230 4.56 -7.85 -4.23
N VAL A 231 5.49 -8.70 -3.80
CA VAL A 231 6.34 -9.50 -4.70
C VAL A 231 5.73 -10.89 -4.86
N ILE A 232 5.43 -11.26 -6.10
CA ILE A 232 5.06 -12.61 -6.48
C ILE A 232 6.33 -13.42 -6.72
N THR A 233 6.50 -14.50 -5.97
CA THR A 233 7.54 -15.51 -6.19
C THR A 233 6.93 -16.73 -6.85
N ILE A 234 7.44 -17.07 -8.04
CA ILE A 234 7.11 -18.30 -8.75
C ILE A 234 8.27 -19.28 -8.58
N THR A 235 7.98 -20.44 -8.01
CA THR A 235 8.97 -21.49 -7.74
C THR A 235 8.68 -22.70 -8.62
N PHE A 236 9.64 -23.03 -9.48
CA PHE A 236 9.64 -24.26 -10.27
C PHE A 236 10.54 -25.29 -9.61
N THR A 237 9.98 -26.44 -9.25
CA THR A 237 10.73 -27.58 -8.72
C THR A 237 10.75 -28.69 -9.77
N TYR A 238 11.96 -29.09 -10.16
CA TYR A 238 12.24 -30.11 -11.14
C TYR A 238 12.79 -31.35 -10.45
N LEU A 239 12.08 -32.48 -10.56
CA LEU A 239 12.63 -33.79 -10.20
C LEU A 239 13.38 -34.33 -11.42
N MET A 240 14.67 -34.59 -11.25
CA MET A 240 15.57 -35.06 -12.30
C MET A 240 15.49 -36.59 -12.43
N LYS A 241 15.84 -37.11 -13.62
CA LYS A 241 15.83 -38.57 -13.88
C LYS A 241 16.77 -39.38 -12.99
N ASP A 242 17.79 -38.75 -12.42
CA ASP A 242 18.73 -39.36 -11.47
C ASP A 242 18.23 -39.31 -10.01
N GLY A 243 17.05 -38.72 -9.77
CA GLY A 243 16.43 -38.55 -8.46
C GLY A 243 16.87 -37.29 -7.71
N SER A 244 17.71 -36.44 -8.29
CA SER A 244 18.03 -35.11 -7.73
C SER A 244 16.91 -34.10 -7.97
N GLU A 245 16.92 -33.00 -7.22
CA GLU A 245 15.98 -31.89 -7.38
C GLU A 245 16.72 -30.62 -7.79
N GLU A 246 16.15 -29.88 -8.74
CA GLU A 246 16.59 -28.54 -9.13
C GLU A 246 15.44 -27.54 -8.91
N VAL A 247 15.73 -26.39 -8.31
CA VAL A 247 14.75 -25.33 -8.03
C VAL A 247 15.13 -24.06 -8.76
N LYS A 248 14.16 -23.47 -9.47
CA LYS A 248 14.30 -22.15 -10.10
C LYS A 248 13.24 -21.21 -9.55
N GLU A 249 13.65 -20.01 -9.12
CA GLU A 249 12.76 -18.97 -8.64
C GLU A 249 12.72 -17.80 -9.61
N PHE A 250 11.51 -17.28 -9.83
CA PHE A 250 11.27 -16.03 -10.54
C PHE A 250 10.54 -15.09 -9.61
N LYS A 251 11.00 -13.85 -9.54
CA LYS A 251 10.39 -12.81 -8.72
C LYS A 251 9.90 -11.70 -9.62
N MET A 252 8.64 -11.33 -9.47
CA MET A 252 8.05 -10.20 -10.14
C MET A 252 7.27 -9.36 -9.14
N ILE A 253 7.30 -8.05 -9.33
CA ILE A 253 6.44 -7.14 -8.58
C ILE A 253 5.03 -7.39 -9.13
N SER A 254 4.05 -7.60 -8.24
CA SER A 254 2.65 -7.64 -8.67
C SER A 254 2.33 -6.34 -9.42
N SER A 255 1.32 -6.36 -10.29
CA SER A 255 0.74 -5.15 -10.89
C SER A 255 0.09 -4.18 -9.87
N GLN A 256 0.29 -4.44 -8.57
CA GLN A 256 0.09 -3.48 -7.47
C GLN A 256 0.81 -2.15 -7.70
#